data_AF-A0A1V6IHF0-F1
#
_entry.id   AF-A0A1V6IHF0-F1
#
_cell.length_a   1.000
_cell.length_b   1.000
_cell.length_c   1.000
_cell.angle_alpha   90.00
_cell.angle_beta   90.00
_cell.angle_gamma   90.00
#
_symmetry.space_group_name_H-M   'P 1'
#
loop_
_entity.id
_entity.type
_entity.pdbx_description
1 polymer ?
#
loop_
_entity_poly.entity_id
_entity_poly.type
_entity_poly.pdbx_seq_one_letter_code
_entity_poly.pdbx_strand_id
1 'polypeptide(L)'
;MNISNEEKLMYKVMKAIYDSGIPVSFKGSLVLKAFLLESGYTKDTRHTVDIDANWNGKTTPTMEQITESLQKALDKAKINLDVTYFRTIGLLDLN
;
A
#
# COMPACT_ATOMS: atom_id res chain seq x y z
N MET A 1 20.11 -6.72 -3.67
CA MET A 1 18.66 -6.86 -3.89
C MET A 1 18.30 -6.25 -5.22
N ASN A 2 17.75 -7.02 -6.15
CA ASN A 2 17.27 -6.50 -7.43
C ASN A 2 15.85 -5.95 -7.26
N ILE A 3 15.75 -4.78 -6.64
CA ILE A 3 14.49 -4.05 -6.44
C ILE A 3 14.54 -2.81 -7.33
N SER A 4 13.50 -2.60 -8.14
CA SER A 4 13.43 -1.43 -9.02
C SER A 4 13.28 -0.12 -8.21
N ASN A 5 13.47 1.03 -8.85
CA ASN A 5 13.30 2.31 -8.16
C ASN A 5 11.84 2.56 -7.77
N GLU A 6 10.91 2.12 -8.61
CA GLU A 6 9.47 2.14 -8.37
C GLU A 6 9.11 1.28 -7.16
N GLU A 7 9.63 0.06 -7.07
CA GLU A 7 9.39 -0.82 -5.92
C GLU A 7 9.95 -0.22 -4.62
N LYS A 8 11.14 0.38 -4.66
CA LYS A 8 11.69 1.12 -3.51
C LYS A 8 10.78 2.29 -3.11
N LEU A 9 10.22 3.00 -4.08
CA LEU A 9 9.25 4.06 -3.81
C LEU A 9 7.98 3.49 -3.15
N MET A 10 7.46 2.37 -3.64
CA MET A 10 6.27 1.75 -3.05
C MET A 10 6.52 1.24 -1.62
N TYR A 11 7.69 0.69 -1.30
CA TYR A 11 8.04 0.36 0.08
C TYR A 11 8.13 1.62 0.98
N LYS A 12 8.61 2.76 0.46
CA LYS A 12 8.58 4.03 1.21
C LYS A 12 7.14 4.50 1.44
N VAL A 13 6.26 4.36 0.46
CA VAL A 13 4.82 4.66 0.59
C VAL A 13 4.18 3.77 1.66
N MET A 14 4.40 2.45 1.62
CA MET A 14 3.90 1.53 2.66
C MET A 14 4.38 1.93 4.05
N LYS A 15 5.68 2.27 4.20
CA LYS A 15 6.23 2.73 5.47
C LYS A 15 5.56 4.02 5.95
N ALA A 16 5.35 4.99 5.06
CA ALA A 16 4.67 6.25 5.40
C ALA A 16 3.24 6.02 5.90
N ILE A 17 2.50 5.12 5.25
CA ILE A 17 1.15 4.72 5.66
C ILE A 17 1.18 3.98 7.01
N TYR A 18 2.16 3.12 7.25
CA TYR A 18 2.32 2.43 8.53
C TYR A 18 2.60 3.41 9.67
N ASP A 19 3.57 4.31 9.49
CA ASP A 19 4.00 5.29 10.49
C ASP A 19 2.94 6.36 10.79
N SER A 20 1.95 6.54 9.90
CA SER A 20 0.86 7.49 10.12
C SER A 20 -0.23 6.95 11.05
N GLY A 21 -0.22 5.65 11.35
CA GLY A 21 -1.21 5.01 12.22
C GLY A 21 -2.58 4.78 11.55
N ILE A 22 -2.66 4.88 10.23
CA ILE A 22 -3.86 4.49 9.48
C ILE A 22 -4.15 3.01 9.78
N PRO A 23 -5.39 2.63 10.15
CA PRO A 23 -5.70 1.29 10.61
C PRO A 23 -5.83 0.31 9.43
N VAL A 24 -4.72 0.03 8.75
CA VAL A 24 -4.66 -0.89 7.62
C VAL A 24 -3.71 -2.06 7.88
N SER A 25 -4.07 -3.22 7.33
CA SER A 25 -3.16 -4.36 7.21
C SER A 25 -2.78 -4.56 5.76
N PHE A 26 -1.49 -4.45 5.45
CA PHE A 26 -0.99 -4.73 4.11
C PHE A 26 -1.08 -6.22 3.77
N LYS A 27 -1.37 -6.51 2.51
CA LYS A 27 -1.43 -7.85 1.93
C LYS A 27 -0.85 -7.84 0.51
N GLY A 28 -1.00 -8.94 -0.21
CA GLY A 28 -0.68 -9.00 -1.62
C GLY A 28 0.80 -9.17 -1.94
N SER A 29 1.14 -8.93 -3.22
CA SER A 29 2.42 -9.33 -3.79
C SER A 29 3.60 -8.52 -3.25
N LEU A 30 3.40 -7.24 -2.93
CA LEU A 30 4.48 -6.37 -2.45
C LEU A 30 4.96 -6.78 -1.04
N VAL A 31 4.03 -7.17 -0.16
CA VAL A 31 4.35 -7.74 1.16
C VAL A 31 5.08 -9.07 1.02
N LEU A 32 4.55 -9.99 0.19
CA LEU A 32 5.20 -11.28 -0.07
C LEU A 32 6.62 -11.10 -0.62
N LYS A 33 6.81 -10.15 -1.54
CA LYS A 33 8.13 -9.84 -2.08
C LYS A 33 9.09 -9.36 -1.00
N ALA A 34 8.67 -8.50 -0.07
CA ALA A 34 9.50 -8.08 1.05
C ALA A 34 9.99 -9.28 1.88
N PHE A 35 9.09 -10.20 2.24
CA PHE A 35 9.43 -11.41 2.99
C PHE A 35 10.39 -12.34 2.24
N LEU A 36 10.17 -12.54 0.94
CA LEU A 36 11.05 -13.37 0.11
C LEU A 36 12.46 -12.78 0.04
N LEU A 37 12.57 -11.45 -0.16
CA LEU A 37 13.85 -10.75 -0.22
C LEU A 37 14.58 -10.79 1.12
N GLU A 38 13.87 -10.59 2.23
CA GLU A 38 14.42 -10.74 3.59
C GLU A 38 14.94 -12.16 3.85
N SER A 39 14.24 -13.16 3.33
CA SER A 39 14.61 -14.57 3.42
C SER A 39 15.71 -15.00 2.42
N GLY A 40 16.27 -14.06 1.65
CA GLY A 40 17.36 -14.33 0.70
C GLY A 40 16.93 -14.79 -0.71
N TYR A 41 15.63 -14.92 -0.97
CA TYR A 41 15.10 -15.28 -2.29
C TYR A 41 15.09 -14.05 -3.21
N THR A 42 16.20 -13.82 -3.91
CA THR A 42 16.42 -12.60 -4.73
C THR A 42 16.27 -12.79 -6.23
N LYS A 43 16.19 -14.03 -6.72
CA LYS A 43 16.16 -14.36 -8.17
C LYS A 43 14.76 -14.61 -8.71
N ASP A 44 13.84 -15.11 -7.88
CA ASP A 44 12.51 -15.58 -8.31
C ASP A 44 11.38 -14.61 -7.94
N THR A 45 11.68 -13.32 -7.75
CA THR A 45 10.66 -12.33 -7.39
C THR A 45 10.16 -11.58 -8.62
N ARG A 46 8.84 -11.66 -8.89
CA ARG A 46 8.17 -10.87 -9.94
C ARG A 46 8.22 -9.36 -9.61
N HIS A 47 8.23 -8.51 -10.63
CA HIS A 47 8.02 -7.08 -10.46
C HIS A 47 6.57 -6.78 -10.01
N THR A 48 6.39 -5.91 -9.02
CA THR A 48 5.06 -5.51 -8.52
C THR A 48 5.12 -4.14 -7.85
N VAL A 49 4.16 -3.27 -8.13
CA VAL A 49 4.08 -1.91 -7.57
C VAL A 49 2.72 -1.63 -6.93
N ASP A 50 1.84 -2.62 -6.87
CA ASP A 50 0.52 -2.50 -6.27
C ASP A 50 0.61 -2.63 -4.74
N ILE A 51 -0.07 -1.74 -4.03
CA ILE A 51 -0.29 -1.86 -2.59
C ILE A 51 -1.70 -2.40 -2.37
N ASP A 52 -1.79 -3.61 -1.84
CA ASP A 52 -3.04 -4.17 -1.35
C ASP A 52 -3.13 -3.99 0.16
N ALA A 53 -4.28 -3.55 0.66
CA ALA A 53 -4.51 -3.43 2.09
C ALA A 53 -5.97 -3.70 2.46
N ASN A 54 -6.19 -4.18 3.69
CA ASN A 54 -7.51 -4.21 4.32
C ASN A 54 -7.61 -3.04 5.30
N TRP A 55 -8.76 -2.36 5.31
CA TRP A 55 -9.08 -1.38 6.35
C TRP A 55 -9.66 -2.09 7.58
N ASN A 56 -9.08 -1.86 8.75
CA ASN A 56 -9.44 -2.50 10.01
C ASN A 56 -10.03 -1.52 11.03
N GLY A 57 -10.43 -0.32 10.60
CA GLY A 57 -11.18 0.61 11.45
C GLY A 57 -12.56 0.05 11.83
N LYS A 58 -13.09 0.50 12.98
CA LYS A 58 -14.40 0.07 13.48
C LYS A 58 -15.56 0.40 12.52
N THR A 59 -15.40 1.45 11.74
CA THR A 59 -16.37 1.92 10.74
C THR A 59 -15.72 1.91 9.37
N THR A 60 -16.51 1.57 8.36
CA THR A 60 -16.11 1.72 6.95
C THR A 60 -15.79 3.20 6.69
N PRO A 61 -14.59 3.53 6.21
CA PRO A 61 -14.22 4.90 5.93
C PRO A 61 -14.91 5.37 4.66
N THR A 62 -15.17 6.68 4.56
CA THR A 62 -15.53 7.29 3.29
C THR A 62 -14.31 7.32 2.37
N MET A 63 -14.53 7.42 1.06
CA MET A 63 -13.41 7.56 0.11
C MET A 63 -12.60 8.83 0.35
N GLU A 64 -13.25 9.93 0.75
CA GLU A 64 -12.59 11.17 1.15
C GLU A 64 -11.67 10.94 2.36
N GLN A 65 -12.13 10.22 3.39
CA GLN A 65 -11.30 9.88 4.55
C GLN A 65 -10.08 9.03 4.15
N ILE A 66 -10.25 8.08 3.23
CA ILE A 66 -9.14 7.27 2.71
C ILE A 66 -8.14 8.18 1.98
N THR A 67 -8.61 8.96 1.00
CA THR A 67 -7.74 9.83 0.20
C THR A 67 -7.00 10.84 1.05
N GLU A 68 -7.69 11.54 1.95
CA GLU A 68 -7.06 12.53 2.84
C GLU A 68 -6.03 11.89 3.79
N SER A 69 -6.37 10.75 4.39
CA SER A 69 -5.46 10.10 5.34
C SER A 69 -4.19 9.64 4.65
N LEU A 70 -4.31 9.05 3.46
CA LEU A 70 -3.17 8.67 2.64
C LEU A 70 -2.35 9.88 2.21
N GLN A 71 -2.98 10.96 1.72
CA GLN A 71 -2.25 12.18 1.33
C GLN A 71 -1.46 12.76 2.51
N LYS A 72 -2.09 12.89 3.69
CA LYS A 72 -1.44 13.36 4.92
C LYS A 72 -0.23 12.49 5.30
N ALA A 73 -0.31 11.17 5.09
CA ALA A 73 0.81 10.27 5.35
C ALA A 73 1.98 10.52 4.40
N LEU A 74 1.71 10.73 3.10
CA LEU A 74 2.74 11.03 2.10
C LEU A 74 3.40 12.39 2.33
N ASP A 75 2.60 13.42 2.62
CA ASP A 75 3.08 14.77 2.91
C ASP A 75 4.02 14.77 4.12
N LYS A 76 3.62 14.10 5.22
CA LYS A 76 4.43 13.94 6.43
C LYS A 76 5.76 13.24 6.15
N ALA A 77 5.75 12.26 5.25
CA ALA A 77 6.94 11.54 4.81
C ALA A 77 7.75 12.27 3.72
N LYS A 78 7.29 13.46 3.27
CA LYS A 78 7.88 14.23 2.16
C LYS A 78 7.99 13.42 0.87
N ILE A 79 7.00 12.57 0.60
CA ILE A 79 6.89 11.81 -0.64
C ILE A 79 6.07 12.64 -1.63
N ASN A 80 6.70 13.10 -2.71
CA ASN A 80 6.07 13.94 -3.72
C ASN A 80 5.18 13.13 -4.67
N LEU A 81 4.00 12.72 -4.18
CA LEU A 81 2.96 12.01 -4.91
C LEU A 81 1.59 12.54 -4.49
N ASP A 82 0.67 12.59 -5.45
CA ASP A 82 -0.72 12.97 -5.22
C ASP A 82 -1.63 11.75 -5.16
N VAL A 83 -2.44 11.66 -4.10
CA VAL A 83 -3.43 10.59 -3.93
C VAL A 83 -4.72 10.99 -4.61
N THR A 84 -5.08 10.26 -5.67
CA THR A 84 -6.34 10.44 -6.38
C THR A 84 -7.22 9.21 -6.22
N TYR A 85 -8.49 9.41 -5.85
CA TYR A 85 -9.49 8.35 -5.93
C TYR A 85 -9.95 8.16 -7.38
N PHE A 86 -9.87 6.92 -7.88
CA PHE A 86 -10.29 6.59 -9.25
C PHE A 86 -11.69 5.97 -9.30
N ARG A 87 -11.92 4.87 -8.57
CA ARG A 87 -13.21 4.17 -8.54
C ARG A 87 -13.33 3.22 -7.35
N THR A 88 -14.58 2.86 -7.04
CA THR A 88 -14.92 1.72 -6.19
C THR A 88 -15.24 0.54 -7.09
N ILE A 89 -14.64 -0.62 -6.83
CA ILE A 89 -14.99 -1.88 -7.49
C ILE A 89 -15.74 -2.71 -6.46
N GLY A 90 -17.06 -2.86 -6.65
CA GLY A 90 -17.85 -3.76 -5.82
C GLY A 90 -17.48 -5.22 -6.11
N LEU A 91 -17.54 -6.07 -5.07
CA LEU A 91 -17.75 -7.49 -5.29
C LEU A 91 -19.23 -7.67 -5.64
N LEU A 92 -19.54 -8.48 -6.64
CA LEU A 92 -20.91 -8.91 -6.91
C LEU A 92 -21.41 -9.61 -5.64
N ASP A 93 -22.48 -9.09 -5.03
CA ASP A 93 -23.27 -9.85 -4.08
C ASP A 93 -23.84 -11.05 -4.84
N LEU A 94 -23.18 -12.21 -4.69
CA LEU A 94 -23.74 -13.49 -5.10
C LEU A 94 -24.83 -13.82 -4.08
N ASN A 95 -26.04 -13.32 -4.35
CA ASN A 95 -27.27 -13.85 -3.75
C ASN A 95 -27.52 -15.28 -4.22
#